data_AF-A0A0C9S2V1-F1
#
_entry.id   AF-A0A0C9S2V1-F1
#
_cell.length_a   1.000
_cell.length_b   1.000
_cell.length_c   1.000
_cell.angle_alpha   90.00
_cell.angle_beta   90.00
_cell.angle_gamma   90.00
#
_symmetry.space_group_name_H-M   'P 1'
#
loop_
_entity.id
_entity.type
_entity.pdbx_description
1 polymer ?
#
loop_
_entity_poly.entity_id
_entity_poly.type
_entity_poly.pdbx_seq_one_letter_code
_entity_poly.pdbx_strand_id
1 'polypeptide(L)'
;QLLTLETLYALMSTTRIVKDALAKGAVIYILDLFCNSSNIQIREGAADLLAKMSSDKLAGPKVKLDLSKFLPRLFSEAIRDAPKQCVHMFETKHENPELIWDDDAKGKVSRMVAELKDDYYSLQRRNPNGVLKLPEPPNNIDVATNEPVVGGVYLRLFVASPAWALRKPKEFLSDLLDTTLSLMSRDKTDADMLELTTQALVCLLQAQPALADQVPSLGHIPRLCRQMATRNSQPPVYKAAILILHQLATSEICINSICQTDCISPLKLAMQSRKDMIAVACETLNRLFSTNEDRLIKQALEAEMVPYLLNILEGRLDLIDNPATTKAQIVKALKAMTRSILLGERVNSILEKSSVWAEYKDQKHDLFISNAPTAGYLTAGIPVSAGYLTAGPSAQIPSAPPPVDREDRLNHRNDHV
;
A
#
# COMPACT_ATOMS: atom_id res chain seq x y z
N GLN A 1 15.63 40.34 5.45
CA GLN A 1 15.01 39.03 5.20
C GLN A 1 13.51 39.05 5.53
N LEU A 2 13.09 39.35 6.76
CA LEU A 2 11.66 39.45 7.13
C LEU A 2 10.84 40.40 6.24
N LEU A 3 11.26 41.67 6.11
CA LEU A 3 10.60 42.64 5.22
C LEU A 3 10.53 42.15 3.76
N THR A 4 11.55 41.43 3.29
CA THR A 4 11.59 40.84 1.96
C THR A 4 10.53 39.75 1.80
N LEU A 5 10.39 38.87 2.79
CA LEU A 5 9.37 37.82 2.79
C LEU A 5 7.96 38.42 2.83
N GLU A 6 7.71 39.43 3.65
CA GLU A 6 6.42 40.15 3.71
C GLU A 6 6.06 40.81 2.37
N THR A 7 7.05 41.47 1.75
CA THR A 7 6.88 42.10 0.44
C THR A 7 6.59 41.05 -0.64
N LEU A 8 7.36 39.96 -0.68
CA LEU A 8 7.12 38.87 -1.62
C LEU A 8 5.75 38.21 -1.39
N TYR A 9 5.34 38.01 -0.14
CA TYR A 9 4.03 37.47 0.19
C TYR A 9 2.90 38.34 -0.37
N ALA A 10 2.99 39.66 -0.26
CA ALA A 10 2.03 40.55 -0.88
C ALA A 10 2.02 40.43 -2.42
N LEU A 11 3.19 40.38 -3.06
CA LEU A 11 3.36 40.30 -4.51
C LEU A 11 2.91 38.95 -5.11
N MET A 12 3.09 37.83 -4.40
CA MET A 12 2.67 36.49 -4.86
C MET A 12 1.14 36.30 -4.88
N SER A 13 0.35 37.37 -4.74
CA SER A 13 -1.11 37.35 -4.93
C SER A 13 -1.52 37.28 -6.40
N THR A 14 -0.58 37.48 -7.34
CA THR A 14 -0.83 37.42 -8.78
C THR A 14 -0.13 36.23 -9.42
N THR A 15 -0.87 35.39 -10.15
CA THR A 15 -0.34 34.20 -10.83
C THR A 15 0.85 34.48 -11.74
N ARG A 16 0.87 35.63 -12.43
CA ARG A 16 2.02 36.05 -13.24
C ARG A 16 3.29 36.16 -12.41
N ILE A 17 3.22 36.78 -11.24
CA ILE A 17 4.37 36.94 -10.35
C ILE A 17 4.81 35.59 -9.80
N VAL A 18 3.87 34.70 -9.46
CA VAL A 18 4.19 33.33 -9.01
C VAL A 18 4.93 32.55 -10.11
N LYS A 19 4.48 32.66 -11.37
CA LYS A 19 5.16 32.03 -12.53
C LYS A 19 6.55 32.60 -12.76
N ASP A 20 6.70 33.93 -12.72
CA ASP A 20 7.99 34.59 -12.90
C ASP A 20 8.96 34.20 -11.78
N ALA A 21 8.48 34.12 -10.53
CA ALA A 21 9.26 33.68 -9.38
C ALA A 21 9.70 32.22 -9.50
N LEU A 22 8.80 31.33 -9.93
CA LEU A 22 9.13 29.93 -10.22
C LEU A 22 10.20 29.82 -11.30
N ALA A 23 10.05 30.55 -12.40
CA ALA A 23 11.04 30.57 -13.49
C ALA A 23 12.42 31.07 -13.02
N LYS A 24 12.44 31.92 -11.99
CA LYS A 24 13.67 32.42 -11.34
C LYS A 24 14.14 31.56 -10.17
N GLY A 25 13.53 30.40 -9.91
CA GLY A 25 13.97 29.44 -8.88
C GLY A 25 13.63 29.85 -7.44
N ALA A 26 12.62 30.69 -7.24
CA ALA A 26 12.24 31.20 -5.91
C ALA A 26 11.99 30.09 -4.87
N VAL A 27 11.46 28.94 -5.29
CA VAL A 27 11.19 27.80 -4.40
C VAL A 27 12.44 27.38 -3.64
N ILE A 28 13.62 27.31 -4.29
CA ILE A 28 14.86 26.88 -3.64
C ILE A 28 15.35 27.89 -2.61
N TYR A 29 15.28 29.19 -2.93
CA TYR A 29 15.66 30.23 -1.98
C TYR A 29 14.75 30.27 -0.76
N ILE A 30 13.44 30.12 -0.95
CA ILE A 30 12.48 30.13 0.15
C ILE A 30 12.61 28.84 0.96
N LEU A 31 12.83 27.70 0.31
CA LEU A 31 13.05 26.42 0.97
C LEU A 31 14.34 26.44 1.81
N ASP A 32 15.41 27.07 1.34
CA ASP A 32 16.63 27.27 2.12
C ASP A 32 16.35 28.08 3.40
N LEU A 33 15.58 29.17 3.30
CA LEU A 33 15.16 29.94 4.46
C LEU A 33 14.32 29.09 5.44
N PHE A 34 13.45 28.22 4.93
CA PHE A 34 12.64 27.31 5.74
C PHE A 34 13.49 26.24 6.45
N CYS A 35 14.46 25.63 5.75
CA CYS A 35 15.28 24.53 6.28
C CYS A 35 16.47 25.00 7.13
N ASN A 36 17.09 26.15 6.82
CA ASN A 36 18.43 26.49 7.30
C ASN A 36 18.51 27.80 8.10
N SER A 37 17.45 28.62 8.16
CA SER A 37 17.46 29.83 8.99
C SER A 37 17.50 29.48 10.48
N SER A 38 18.34 30.18 11.25
CA SER A 38 18.34 30.10 12.71
C SER A 38 17.21 30.90 13.38
N ASN A 39 16.56 31.80 12.63
CA ASN A 39 15.45 32.60 13.13
C ASN A 39 14.11 31.94 12.76
N ILE A 40 13.32 31.59 13.78
CA ILE A 40 12.00 30.96 13.64
C ILE A 40 11.02 31.80 12.81
N GLN A 41 10.99 33.12 12.97
CA GLN A 41 10.06 34.01 12.26
C GLN A 41 10.34 34.03 10.76
N ILE A 42 11.61 33.90 10.37
CA ILE A 42 12.00 33.79 8.95
C ILE A 42 11.52 32.47 8.36
N ARG A 43 11.61 31.37 9.13
CA ARG A 43 11.16 30.05 8.68
C ARG A 43 9.64 29.99 8.55
N GLU A 44 8.92 30.57 9.50
CA GLU A 44 7.46 30.72 9.45
C GLU A 44 7.04 31.56 8.24
N GLY A 45 7.68 32.71 8.02
CA GLY A 45 7.41 33.56 6.85
C GLY A 45 7.74 32.87 5.52
N ALA A 46 8.77 32.03 5.48
CA ALA A 46 9.10 31.21 4.33
C ALA A 46 8.03 30.13 4.09
N ALA A 47 7.58 29.44 5.14
CA ALA A 47 6.49 28.47 5.06
C ALA A 47 5.19 29.12 4.55
N ASP A 48 4.81 30.28 5.09
CA ASP A 48 3.63 31.04 4.65
C ASP A 48 3.72 31.42 3.16
N LEU A 49 4.90 31.85 2.72
CA LEU A 49 5.13 32.19 1.31
C LEU A 49 5.03 30.96 0.38
N LEU A 50 5.60 29.82 0.78
CA LEU A 50 5.46 28.56 0.04
C LEU A 50 4.01 28.09 -0.02
N ALA A 51 3.26 28.22 1.08
CA ALA A 51 1.84 27.90 1.15
C ALA A 51 1.03 28.76 0.18
N LYS A 52 1.30 30.07 0.16
CA LYS A 52 0.66 31.02 -0.76
C LYS A 52 0.94 30.68 -2.23
N MET A 53 2.20 30.45 -2.58
CA MET A 53 2.57 30.05 -3.93
C MET A 53 1.94 28.71 -4.34
N SER A 54 1.88 27.74 -3.43
CA SER A 54 1.28 26.42 -3.65
C SER A 54 -0.26 26.46 -3.81
N SER A 55 -0.89 27.53 -3.34
CA SER A 55 -2.34 27.75 -3.42
C SER A 55 -2.76 28.42 -4.73
N ASP A 56 -1.82 28.88 -5.56
CA ASP A 56 -2.14 29.43 -6.88
C ASP A 56 -2.74 28.35 -7.80
N LYS A 57 -3.81 28.69 -8.51
CA LYS A 57 -4.58 27.74 -9.33
C LYS A 57 -3.79 27.18 -10.53
N LEU A 58 -2.90 27.96 -11.13
CA LEU A 58 -2.20 27.58 -12.37
C LEU A 58 -0.75 27.16 -12.11
N ALA A 59 -0.08 27.85 -11.20
CA ALA A 59 1.32 27.66 -10.89
C ALA A 59 1.55 26.77 -9.65
N GLY A 60 0.57 26.70 -8.74
CA GLY A 60 0.66 25.93 -7.50
C GLY A 60 0.98 24.44 -7.66
N PRO A 61 0.43 23.71 -8.67
CA PRO A 61 0.83 22.32 -8.93
C PRO A 61 2.34 22.17 -9.18
N LYS A 62 2.96 23.11 -9.89
CA LYS A 62 4.41 23.11 -10.14
C LYS A 62 5.21 23.39 -8.87
N VAL A 63 4.74 24.31 -8.03
CA VAL A 63 5.37 24.57 -6.70
C VAL A 63 5.38 23.31 -5.86
N LYS A 64 4.24 22.61 -5.75
CA LYS A 64 4.12 21.35 -4.99
C LYS A 64 5.04 20.26 -5.54
N LEU A 65 5.12 20.14 -6.86
CA LEU A 65 6.01 19.20 -7.52
C LEU A 65 7.49 19.51 -7.24
N ASP A 66 7.86 20.79 -7.18
CA ASP A 66 9.24 21.19 -6.89
C ASP A 66 9.58 20.97 -5.41
N LEU A 67 8.63 21.20 -4.49
CA LEU A 67 8.78 20.89 -3.06
C LEU A 67 8.91 19.38 -2.79
N SER A 68 8.14 18.55 -3.49
CA SER A 68 8.15 17.09 -3.31
C SER A 68 9.45 16.42 -3.73
N LYS A 69 10.37 17.16 -4.36
CA LYS A 69 11.73 16.67 -4.69
C LYS A 69 12.68 16.68 -3.50
N PHE A 70 12.34 17.41 -2.45
CA PHE A 70 13.18 17.59 -1.27
C PHE A 70 12.47 17.14 0.01
N LEU A 71 11.19 17.43 0.13
CA LEU A 71 10.43 17.18 1.33
C LEU A 71 9.45 16.02 1.14
N PRO A 72 9.34 15.11 2.13
CA PRO A 72 8.26 14.13 2.18
C PRO A 72 6.89 14.78 2.00
N ARG A 73 5.95 14.01 1.42
CA ARG A 73 4.60 14.47 1.09
C ARG A 73 3.91 15.18 2.26
N LEU A 74 4.11 14.67 3.48
CA LEU A 74 3.52 15.23 4.69
C LEU A 74 3.88 16.70 4.92
N PHE A 75 5.12 17.09 4.68
CA PHE A 75 5.54 18.48 4.81
C PHE A 75 4.85 19.38 3.78
N SER A 76 4.63 18.90 2.56
CA SER A 76 3.90 19.70 1.55
C SER A 76 2.46 19.99 1.97
N GLU A 77 1.81 19.02 2.63
CA GLU A 77 0.46 19.21 3.20
C GLU A 77 0.49 20.12 4.42
N ALA A 78 1.45 19.92 5.33
CA ALA A 78 1.62 20.75 6.51
C ALA A 78 1.97 22.20 6.18
N ILE A 79 2.81 22.46 5.17
CA ILE A 79 3.09 23.81 4.66
C ILE A 79 1.78 24.47 4.21
N ARG A 80 0.91 23.75 3.50
CA ARG A 80 -0.34 24.31 2.99
C ARG A 80 -1.33 24.60 4.12
N ASP A 81 -1.53 23.65 5.03
CA ASP A 81 -2.63 23.67 5.99
C ASP A 81 -2.26 24.39 7.30
N ALA A 82 -1.00 24.28 7.71
CA ALA A 82 -0.51 24.74 9.00
C ALA A 82 0.98 25.20 8.91
N PRO A 83 1.31 26.25 8.12
CA PRO A 83 2.69 26.60 7.78
C PRO A 83 3.60 26.82 9.01
N LYS A 84 3.07 27.44 10.07
CA LYS A 84 3.83 27.69 11.31
C LYS A 84 4.06 26.40 12.11
N GLN A 85 3.03 25.57 12.26
CA GLN A 85 3.14 24.26 12.91
C GLN A 85 4.10 23.35 12.15
N CYS A 86 4.16 23.47 10.82
CA CYS A 86 5.10 22.73 9.97
C CYS A 86 6.56 23.00 10.34
N VAL A 87 6.91 24.24 10.74
CA VAL A 87 8.27 24.56 11.19
C VAL A 87 8.63 23.79 12.47
N HIS A 88 7.69 23.66 13.41
CA HIS A 88 7.88 22.83 14.60
C HIS A 88 7.93 21.34 14.26
N MET A 89 7.09 20.88 13.34
CA MET A 89 7.11 19.51 12.83
C MET A 89 8.48 19.17 12.22
N PHE A 90 9.09 20.11 11.50
CA PHE A 90 10.41 19.93 10.88
C PHE A 90 11.54 19.72 11.91
N GLU A 91 11.38 20.23 13.14
CA GLU A 91 12.37 20.04 14.22
C GLU A 91 12.16 18.79 15.06
N THR A 92 11.02 18.12 14.91
CA THR A 92 10.65 16.96 15.71
C THR A 92 10.94 15.67 14.97
N LYS A 93 11.37 14.63 15.68
CA LYS A 93 11.62 13.31 15.08
C LYS A 93 10.31 12.57 14.89
N HIS A 94 10.15 11.94 13.73
CA HIS A 94 8.98 11.13 13.38
C HIS A 94 9.44 9.85 12.69
N GLU A 95 8.87 8.72 13.10
CA GLU A 95 9.07 7.46 12.39
C GLU A 95 7.76 6.69 12.39
N ASN A 96 7.08 6.70 11.25
CA ASN A 96 5.85 5.97 11.01
C ASN A 96 5.67 5.73 9.49
N PRO A 97 4.69 4.91 9.07
CA PRO A 97 4.47 4.61 7.66
C PRO A 97 4.26 5.82 6.73
N GLU A 98 3.92 7.01 7.23
CA GLU A 98 3.71 8.22 6.41
C GLU A 98 4.82 9.27 6.55
N LEU A 99 5.76 9.10 7.49
CA LEU A 99 6.88 10.00 7.68
C LEU A 99 8.05 9.30 8.38
N ILE A 100 9.20 9.30 7.72
CA ILE A 100 10.51 9.06 8.34
C ILE A 100 11.26 10.39 8.33
N TRP A 101 11.47 10.94 9.51
CA TRP A 101 12.12 12.24 9.70
C TRP A 101 12.95 12.24 10.98
N ASP A 102 14.25 12.09 10.84
CA ASP A 102 15.23 12.16 11.92
C ASP A 102 16.27 13.27 11.65
N ASP A 103 17.29 13.35 12.50
CA ASP A 103 18.34 14.37 12.35
C ASP A 103 19.15 14.17 11.06
N ASP A 104 19.30 12.93 10.59
CA ASP A 104 20.05 12.59 9.39
C ASP A 104 19.29 12.98 8.12
N ALA A 105 18.00 12.62 8.03
CA ALA A 105 17.11 13.03 6.95
C ALA A 105 17.02 14.56 6.88
N LYS A 106 16.80 15.21 8.03
CA LYS A 106 16.79 16.68 8.15
C LYS A 106 18.10 17.27 7.65
N GLY A 107 19.24 16.80 8.17
CA GLY A 107 20.56 17.28 7.80
C GLY A 107 20.89 17.08 6.31
N LYS A 108 20.41 16.00 5.69
CA LYS A 108 20.59 15.75 4.26
C LYS A 108 19.75 16.69 3.41
N VAL A 109 18.48 16.91 3.73
CA VAL A 109 17.62 17.87 3.03
C VAL A 109 18.16 19.30 3.17
N SER A 110 18.50 19.71 4.39
CA SER A 110 19.09 21.02 4.67
C SER A 110 20.34 21.30 3.85
N ARG A 111 21.28 20.34 3.78
CA ARG A 111 22.50 20.45 2.96
C ARG A 111 22.20 20.49 1.47
N MET A 112 21.36 19.58 0.97
CA MET A 112 20.99 19.51 -0.44
C MET A 112 20.38 20.82 -0.95
N VAL A 113 19.48 21.42 -0.15
CA VAL A 113 18.84 22.69 -0.49
C VAL A 113 19.86 23.84 -0.44
N ALA A 114 20.73 23.88 0.56
CA ALA A 114 21.75 24.92 0.70
C ALA A 114 22.75 24.90 -0.48
N GLU A 115 23.27 23.73 -0.83
CA GLU A 115 24.19 23.52 -1.95
C GLU A 115 23.54 23.94 -3.28
N LEU A 116 22.33 23.47 -3.55
CA LEU A 116 21.60 23.82 -4.78
C LEU A 116 21.31 25.32 -4.88
N LYS A 117 20.99 25.96 -3.75
CA LYS A 117 20.80 27.42 -3.66
C LYS A 117 22.10 28.16 -3.97
N ASP A 118 23.24 27.73 -3.43
CA ASP A 118 24.54 28.39 -3.65
C ASP A 118 25.05 28.22 -5.08
N ASP A 119 24.89 27.03 -5.64
CA ASP A 119 25.21 26.75 -7.05
C ASP A 119 24.36 27.59 -7.99
N TYR A 120 23.06 27.66 -7.73
CA TYR A 120 22.14 28.40 -8.57
C TYR A 120 22.32 29.92 -8.44
N TYR A 121 22.59 30.42 -7.24
CA TYR A 121 22.96 31.83 -7.04
C TYR A 121 24.22 32.21 -7.81
N SER A 122 25.25 31.35 -7.76
CA SER A 122 26.50 31.53 -8.50
C SER A 122 26.26 31.53 -10.02
N LEU A 123 25.37 30.66 -10.51
CA LEU A 123 24.95 30.65 -11.91
C LEU A 123 24.23 31.94 -12.30
N GLN A 124 23.27 32.40 -11.49
CA GLN A 124 22.49 33.61 -11.77
C GLN A 124 23.35 34.88 -11.79
N ARG A 125 24.38 34.96 -10.94
CA ARG A 125 25.35 36.06 -10.96
C ARG A 125 26.13 36.16 -12.27
N ARG A 126 26.37 35.04 -12.94
CA ARG A 126 27.06 34.98 -14.24
C ARG A 126 26.10 35.12 -15.41
N ASN A 127 24.91 34.54 -15.28
CA ASN A 127 23.86 34.55 -16.29
C ASN A 127 22.49 34.74 -15.61
N PRO A 128 21.88 35.93 -15.67
CA PRO A 128 20.56 36.20 -15.09
C PRO A 128 19.41 35.36 -15.68
N ASN A 129 19.65 34.71 -16.83
CA ASN A 129 18.72 33.81 -17.51
C ASN A 129 19.09 32.33 -17.34
N GLY A 130 19.98 32.00 -16.39
CA GLY A 130 20.28 30.63 -16.03
C GLY A 130 19.02 29.88 -15.57
N VAL A 131 18.86 28.64 -16.02
CA VAL A 131 17.71 27.78 -15.68
C VAL A 131 18.09 26.86 -14.54
N LEU A 132 17.31 26.89 -13.47
CA LEU A 132 17.45 25.96 -12.35
C LEU A 132 17.10 24.55 -12.78
N LYS A 133 18.04 23.62 -12.59
CA LYS A 133 17.80 22.19 -12.74
C LYS A 133 17.62 21.59 -11.36
N LEU A 134 16.41 21.12 -11.08
CA LEU A 134 16.11 20.42 -9.83
C LEU A 134 16.46 18.94 -9.96
N PRO A 135 16.89 18.27 -8.87
CA PRO A 135 17.13 16.84 -8.89
C PRO A 135 15.84 16.09 -9.32
N GLU A 136 16.04 14.95 -9.96
CA GLU A 136 14.97 13.98 -10.18
C GLU A 136 15.13 12.90 -9.11
N PRO A 137 14.14 12.74 -8.21
CA PRO A 137 14.24 11.72 -7.19
C PRO A 137 14.28 10.33 -7.85
N PRO A 138 15.07 9.38 -7.31
CA PRO A 138 15.06 8.01 -7.77
C PRO A 138 13.63 7.43 -7.67
N ASN A 139 13.25 6.61 -8.65
CA ASN A 139 11.90 6.04 -8.69
C ASN A 139 11.60 5.26 -7.41
N ASN A 140 10.56 5.68 -6.70
CA ASN A 140 10.04 5.05 -5.47
C ASN A 140 11.05 4.94 -4.32
N ILE A 141 12.08 5.77 -4.30
CA ILE A 141 13.06 5.84 -3.20
C ILE A 141 13.12 7.27 -2.69
N ASP A 142 12.95 7.43 -1.39
CA ASP A 142 13.06 8.72 -0.73
C ASP A 142 14.51 9.21 -0.75
N VAL A 143 14.74 10.41 -1.25
CA VAL A 143 16.09 10.96 -1.40
C VAL A 143 16.75 11.21 -0.04
N ALA A 144 15.98 11.58 0.98
CA ALA A 144 16.50 11.89 2.30
C ALA A 144 16.89 10.60 3.05
N THR A 145 15.99 9.61 3.06
CA THR A 145 16.13 8.41 3.91
C THR A 145 16.65 7.18 3.17
N ASN A 146 16.66 7.21 1.83
CA ASN A 146 16.96 6.05 0.97
C ASN A 146 16.01 4.86 1.20
N GLU A 147 14.78 5.15 1.62
CA GLU A 147 13.74 4.16 1.91
C GLU A 147 12.74 4.02 0.75
N PRO A 148 12.22 2.80 0.48
CA PRO A 148 11.17 2.59 -0.51
C PRO A 148 9.87 3.29 -0.14
N VAL A 149 9.42 4.20 -1.01
CA VAL A 149 8.24 5.05 -0.79
C VAL A 149 7.33 5.03 -2.02
N VAL A 150 6.03 4.86 -1.80
CA VAL A 150 5.00 4.94 -2.86
C VAL A 150 3.83 5.76 -2.34
N GLY A 151 3.39 6.76 -3.12
CA GLY A 151 2.28 7.64 -2.72
C GLY A 151 2.52 8.45 -1.43
N GLY A 152 3.77 8.54 -0.96
CA GLY A 152 4.15 9.14 0.32
C GLY A 152 4.11 8.17 1.52
N VAL A 153 3.97 6.87 1.28
CA VAL A 153 3.98 5.83 2.32
C VAL A 153 5.27 5.02 2.23
N TYR A 154 6.00 4.91 3.34
CA TYR A 154 7.22 4.13 3.48
C TYR A 154 6.87 2.65 3.63
N LEU A 155 7.16 1.87 2.59
CA LEU A 155 6.60 0.52 2.43
C LEU A 155 7.05 -0.45 3.53
N ARG A 156 8.32 -0.37 3.97
CA ARG A 156 8.85 -1.27 5.01
C ARG A 156 8.13 -1.08 6.34
N LEU A 157 7.93 0.17 6.76
CA LEU A 157 7.19 0.49 7.98
C LEU A 157 5.71 0.10 7.85
N PHE A 158 5.10 0.34 6.69
CA PHE A 158 3.71 -0.05 6.45
C PHE A 158 3.52 -1.58 6.53
N VAL A 159 4.40 -2.36 5.89
CA VAL A 159 4.34 -3.84 5.95
C VAL A 159 4.57 -4.35 7.38
N ALA A 160 5.43 -3.69 8.16
CA ALA A 160 5.64 -4.02 9.57
C ALA A 160 4.45 -3.63 10.46
N SER A 161 3.59 -2.70 10.03
CA SER A 161 2.41 -2.25 10.77
C SER A 161 1.19 -2.03 9.84
N PRO A 162 0.60 -3.09 9.27
CA PRO A 162 -0.48 -2.99 8.27
C PRO A 162 -1.77 -2.34 8.78
N ALA A 163 -1.99 -2.36 10.09
CA ALA A 163 -3.16 -1.75 10.73
C ALA A 163 -3.06 -0.22 10.87
N TRP A 164 -1.94 0.39 10.43
CA TRP A 164 -1.78 1.84 10.47
C TRP A 164 -2.89 2.55 9.68
N ALA A 165 -3.57 3.47 10.33
CA ALA A 165 -4.66 4.25 9.73
C ALA A 165 -4.10 5.34 8.81
N LEU A 166 -3.80 4.96 7.56
CA LEU A 166 -3.37 5.89 6.52
C LEU A 166 -4.41 7.00 6.32
N ARG A 167 -3.94 8.23 6.07
CA ARG A 167 -4.84 9.37 5.83
C ARG A 167 -5.52 9.32 4.47
N LYS A 168 -4.83 8.76 3.47
CA LYS A 168 -5.30 8.68 2.08
C LYS A 168 -5.17 7.27 1.50
N PRO A 169 -5.85 6.27 2.09
CA PRO A 169 -5.68 4.87 1.70
C PRO A 169 -6.09 4.58 0.25
N LYS A 170 -7.05 5.34 -0.30
CA LYS A 170 -7.49 5.23 -1.70
C LYS A 170 -6.43 5.70 -2.70
N GLU A 171 -5.79 6.83 -2.41
CA GLU A 171 -4.70 7.33 -3.24
C GLU A 171 -3.50 6.39 -3.15
N PHE A 172 -3.16 5.92 -1.94
CA PHE A 172 -2.10 4.93 -1.76
C PHE A 172 -2.38 3.63 -2.52
N LEU A 173 -3.61 3.11 -2.50
CA LEU A 173 -4.00 1.94 -3.30
C LEU A 173 -3.73 2.15 -4.79
N SER A 174 -4.16 3.30 -5.34
CA SER A 174 -3.98 3.63 -6.75
C SER A 174 -2.49 3.71 -7.11
N ASP A 175 -1.71 4.47 -6.34
CA ASP A 175 -0.27 4.65 -6.58
C ASP A 175 0.48 3.31 -6.44
N LEU A 176 0.09 2.47 -5.49
CA LEU A 176 0.71 1.17 -5.24
C LEU A 176 0.39 0.15 -6.34
N LEU A 177 -0.85 0.12 -6.84
CA LEU A 177 -1.22 -0.71 -7.98
C LEU A 177 -0.49 -0.27 -9.25
N ASP A 178 -0.45 1.04 -9.53
CA ASP A 178 0.27 1.56 -10.69
C ASP A 178 1.76 1.28 -10.62
N THR A 179 2.38 1.48 -9.45
CA THR A 179 3.80 1.18 -9.23
C THR A 179 4.08 -0.30 -9.41
N THR A 180 3.27 -1.18 -8.80
CA THR A 180 3.46 -2.63 -8.89
C THR A 180 3.31 -3.12 -10.33
N LEU A 181 2.28 -2.68 -11.05
CA LEU A 181 2.08 -3.04 -12.46
C LEU A 181 3.17 -2.46 -13.37
N SER A 182 3.68 -1.26 -13.06
CA SER A 182 4.83 -0.68 -13.77
C SER A 182 6.07 -1.55 -13.60
N LEU A 183 6.39 -1.96 -12.37
CA LEU A 183 7.51 -2.86 -12.07
C LEU A 183 7.40 -4.21 -12.80
N MET A 184 6.20 -4.77 -12.88
CA MET A 184 5.93 -6.01 -13.63
C MET A 184 6.18 -5.88 -15.13
N SER A 185 6.02 -4.67 -15.68
CA SER A 185 6.15 -4.41 -17.12
C SER A 185 7.57 -4.10 -17.60
N ARG A 186 8.56 -4.00 -16.69
CA ARG A 186 9.94 -3.65 -17.03
C ARG A 186 10.69 -4.86 -17.60
N ASP A 187 11.57 -4.62 -18.58
CA ASP A 187 12.44 -5.65 -19.18
C ASP A 187 13.29 -6.37 -18.11
N LYS A 188 13.83 -5.60 -17.16
CA LYS A 188 14.50 -6.09 -15.96
C LYS A 188 13.68 -5.74 -14.74
N THR A 189 13.04 -6.76 -14.16
CA THR A 189 12.26 -6.62 -12.93
C THR A 189 13.18 -6.42 -11.73
N ASP A 190 12.90 -5.37 -10.96
CA ASP A 190 13.45 -5.21 -9.61
C ASP A 190 12.67 -6.12 -8.67
N ALA A 191 13.23 -7.29 -8.36
CA ALA A 191 12.54 -8.35 -7.64
C ALA A 191 12.22 -7.93 -6.19
N ASP A 192 13.16 -7.27 -5.51
CA ASP A 192 13.01 -6.85 -4.12
C ASP A 192 11.94 -5.76 -4.00
N MET A 193 11.98 -4.76 -4.89
CA MET A 193 10.96 -3.72 -4.91
C MET A 193 9.59 -4.29 -5.28
N LEU A 194 9.51 -5.19 -6.28
CA LEU A 194 8.25 -5.82 -6.66
C LEU A 194 7.66 -6.67 -5.53
N GLU A 195 8.49 -7.42 -4.81
CA GLU A 195 8.06 -8.17 -3.64
C GLU A 195 7.53 -7.25 -2.54
N LEU A 196 8.24 -6.16 -2.25
CA LEU A 196 7.83 -5.20 -1.23
C LEU A 196 6.52 -4.48 -1.60
N THR A 197 6.35 -4.04 -2.85
CA THR A 197 5.09 -3.39 -3.28
C THR A 197 3.93 -4.36 -3.30
N THR A 198 4.16 -5.61 -3.72
CA THR A 198 3.15 -6.67 -3.69
C THR A 198 2.73 -6.96 -2.26
N GLN A 199 3.68 -7.10 -1.34
CA GLN A 199 3.41 -7.36 0.06
C GLN A 199 2.62 -6.20 0.69
N ALA A 200 3.02 -4.96 0.45
CA ALA A 200 2.29 -3.78 0.90
C ALA A 200 0.84 -3.76 0.37
N LEU A 201 0.63 -4.14 -0.89
CA LEU A 201 -0.70 -4.17 -1.51
C LEU A 201 -1.59 -5.24 -0.89
N VAL A 202 -1.04 -6.45 -0.67
CA VAL A 202 -1.75 -7.52 0.03
C VAL A 202 -2.10 -7.10 1.46
N CYS A 203 -1.13 -6.56 2.21
CA CYS A 203 -1.34 -6.05 3.56
C CYS A 203 -2.43 -4.96 3.62
N LEU A 204 -2.43 -4.01 2.68
CA LEU A 204 -3.42 -2.93 2.60
C LEU A 204 -4.83 -3.49 2.41
N LEU A 205 -5.01 -4.40 1.45
CA LEU A 205 -6.31 -4.98 1.14
C LEU A 205 -6.78 -5.99 2.21
N GLN A 206 -5.86 -6.60 2.97
CA GLN A 206 -6.21 -7.43 4.13
C GLN A 206 -6.65 -6.57 5.32
N ALA A 207 -5.94 -5.48 5.60
CA ALA A 207 -6.28 -4.57 6.69
C ALA A 207 -7.57 -3.78 6.41
N GLN A 208 -7.83 -3.45 5.13
CA GLN A 208 -9.01 -2.69 4.70
C GLN A 208 -9.67 -3.33 3.45
N PRO A 209 -10.41 -4.45 3.60
CA PRO A 209 -11.01 -5.17 2.46
C PRO A 209 -11.94 -4.33 1.57
N ALA A 210 -12.63 -3.35 2.15
CA ALA A 210 -13.52 -2.44 1.41
C ALA A 210 -12.80 -1.58 0.36
N LEU A 211 -11.46 -1.49 0.40
CA LEU A 211 -10.69 -0.83 -0.65
C LEU A 211 -10.68 -1.64 -1.97
N ALA A 212 -10.78 -2.97 -1.90
CA ALA A 212 -10.75 -3.83 -3.09
C ALA A 212 -11.87 -3.47 -4.08
N ASP A 213 -13.03 -3.06 -3.58
CA ASP A 213 -14.21 -2.69 -4.39
C ASP A 213 -13.96 -1.52 -5.35
N GLN A 214 -12.92 -0.73 -5.11
CA GLN A 214 -12.53 0.39 -5.96
C GLN A 214 -11.57 -0.01 -7.09
N VAL A 215 -10.91 -1.17 -7.00
CA VAL A 215 -9.91 -1.61 -7.98
C VAL A 215 -10.46 -1.74 -9.41
N PRO A 216 -11.70 -2.23 -9.63
CA PRO A 216 -12.27 -2.31 -10.98
C PRO A 216 -12.36 -0.96 -11.71
N SER A 217 -12.74 0.12 -11.01
CA SER A 217 -12.91 1.43 -11.64
C SER A 217 -11.58 2.08 -12.04
N LEU A 218 -10.46 1.60 -11.49
CA LEU A 218 -9.11 2.05 -11.84
C LEU A 218 -8.56 1.37 -13.11
N GLY A 219 -9.21 0.31 -13.61
CA GLY A 219 -8.77 -0.40 -14.82
C GLY A 219 -7.47 -1.22 -14.66
N HIS A 220 -7.06 -1.52 -13.43
CA HIS A 220 -5.84 -2.30 -13.15
C HIS A 220 -6.00 -3.82 -13.38
N ILE A 221 -7.20 -4.38 -13.23
CA ILE A 221 -7.45 -5.84 -13.37
C ILE A 221 -7.08 -6.38 -14.76
N PRO A 222 -7.53 -5.76 -15.88
CA PRO A 222 -7.11 -6.22 -17.21
C PRO A 222 -5.60 -6.11 -17.43
N ARG A 223 -4.96 -5.07 -16.85
CA ARG A 223 -3.50 -4.89 -16.92
C ARG A 223 -2.77 -6.01 -16.17
N LEU A 224 -3.22 -6.37 -14.97
CA LEU A 224 -2.68 -7.47 -14.18
C LEU A 224 -2.75 -8.80 -14.95
N CYS A 225 -3.92 -9.14 -15.49
CA CYS A 225 -4.12 -10.39 -16.24
C CYS A 225 -3.23 -10.44 -17.49
N ARG A 226 -3.07 -9.30 -18.19
CA ARG A 226 -2.16 -9.20 -19.34
C ARG A 226 -0.71 -9.42 -18.95
N GLN A 227 -0.23 -8.85 -17.83
CA GLN A 227 1.16 -9.07 -17.39
C GLN A 227 1.42 -10.53 -17.02
N MET A 228 0.42 -11.20 -16.44
CA MET A 228 0.48 -12.64 -16.16
C MET A 228 0.44 -13.50 -17.44
N ALA A 229 -0.20 -13.01 -18.51
CA ALA A 229 -0.30 -13.71 -19.79
C ALA A 229 1.01 -13.68 -20.61
N THR A 230 1.89 -12.73 -20.33
CA THR A 230 3.17 -12.61 -21.02
C THR A 230 4.01 -13.87 -20.81
N ARG A 231 4.34 -14.55 -21.91
CA ARG A 231 5.19 -15.75 -21.89
C ARG A 231 6.62 -15.34 -21.55
N ASN A 232 7.30 -16.17 -20.74
CA ASN A 232 8.65 -15.93 -20.24
C ASN A 232 8.78 -14.68 -19.36
N SER A 233 7.70 -14.25 -18.68
CA SER A 233 7.84 -13.26 -17.62
C SER A 233 8.77 -13.78 -16.52
N GLN A 234 9.44 -12.85 -15.85
CA GLN A 234 10.34 -13.18 -14.75
C GLN A 234 9.58 -13.88 -13.61
N PRO A 235 10.13 -14.90 -12.94
CA PRO A 235 9.46 -15.63 -11.86
C PRO A 235 8.83 -14.76 -10.74
N PRO A 236 9.40 -13.60 -10.35
CA PRO A 236 8.76 -12.68 -9.39
C PRO A 236 7.43 -12.09 -9.89
N VAL A 237 7.29 -11.87 -11.20
CA VAL A 237 6.07 -11.33 -11.81
C VAL A 237 4.90 -12.29 -11.65
N TYR A 238 5.12 -13.60 -11.87
CA TYR A 238 4.08 -14.60 -11.66
C TYR A 238 3.65 -14.70 -10.19
N LYS A 239 4.60 -14.65 -9.23
CA LYS A 239 4.28 -14.63 -7.79
C LYS A 239 3.44 -13.41 -7.44
N ALA A 240 3.87 -12.22 -7.86
CA ALA A 240 3.14 -10.99 -7.62
C ALA A 240 1.72 -11.05 -8.22
N ALA A 241 1.58 -11.49 -9.47
CA ALA A 241 0.29 -11.60 -10.13
C ALA A 241 -0.67 -12.53 -9.39
N ILE A 242 -0.20 -13.71 -8.96
CA ILE A 242 -1.02 -14.68 -8.21
C ILE A 242 -1.45 -14.09 -6.87
N LEU A 243 -0.54 -13.46 -6.12
CA LEU A 243 -0.87 -12.86 -4.81
C LEU A 243 -1.88 -11.72 -4.92
N ILE A 244 -1.73 -10.85 -5.92
CA ILE A 244 -2.66 -9.74 -6.15
C ILE A 244 -4.02 -10.30 -6.58
N LEU A 245 -4.06 -11.23 -7.54
CA LEU A 245 -5.31 -11.83 -7.99
C LEU A 245 -6.03 -12.57 -6.86
N HIS A 246 -5.28 -13.28 -6.02
CA HIS A 246 -5.80 -13.96 -4.83
C HIS A 246 -6.51 -12.99 -3.88
N GLN A 247 -5.88 -11.85 -3.61
CA GLN A 247 -6.43 -10.84 -2.73
C GLN A 247 -7.64 -10.13 -3.36
N LEU A 248 -7.63 -9.88 -4.68
CA LEU A 248 -8.79 -9.30 -5.37
C LEU A 248 -9.97 -10.29 -5.41
N ALA A 249 -9.71 -11.59 -5.48
CA ALA A 249 -10.74 -12.62 -5.46
C ALA A 249 -11.47 -12.75 -4.10
N THR A 250 -11.16 -11.94 -3.08
CA THR A 250 -11.98 -11.82 -1.86
C THR A 250 -13.16 -10.87 -2.03
N SER A 251 -13.17 -10.03 -3.08
CA SER A 251 -14.26 -9.10 -3.38
C SER A 251 -15.05 -9.59 -4.59
N GLU A 252 -16.36 -9.81 -4.43
CA GLU A 252 -17.24 -10.20 -5.53
C GLU A 252 -17.28 -9.14 -6.65
N ILE A 253 -17.14 -7.86 -6.30
CA ILE A 253 -17.06 -6.75 -7.28
C ILE A 253 -15.80 -6.90 -8.15
N CYS A 254 -14.67 -7.29 -7.54
CA CYS A 254 -13.47 -7.61 -8.29
C CYS A 254 -13.66 -8.86 -9.16
N ILE A 255 -14.30 -9.93 -8.66
CA ILE A 255 -14.55 -11.15 -9.45
C ILE A 255 -15.39 -10.82 -10.69
N ASN A 256 -16.43 -10.00 -10.55
CA ASN A 256 -17.27 -9.53 -11.66
C ASN A 256 -16.48 -8.75 -12.72
N SER A 257 -15.38 -8.10 -12.35
CA SER A 257 -14.46 -7.45 -13.30
C SER A 257 -13.46 -8.45 -13.89
N ILE A 258 -12.91 -9.34 -13.06
CA ILE A 258 -11.96 -10.39 -13.46
C ILE A 258 -12.60 -11.31 -14.52
N CYS A 259 -13.86 -11.72 -14.36
CA CYS A 259 -14.53 -12.63 -15.30
C CYS A 259 -14.76 -12.04 -16.70
N GLN A 260 -14.61 -10.72 -16.85
CA GLN A 260 -14.68 -10.02 -18.14
C GLN A 260 -13.33 -10.01 -18.87
N THR A 261 -12.26 -10.48 -18.22
CA THR A 261 -10.90 -10.56 -18.77
C THR A 261 -10.47 -12.01 -18.87
N ASP A 262 -9.58 -12.34 -19.81
CA ASP A 262 -8.95 -13.67 -19.85
C ASP A 262 -7.95 -13.80 -18.70
N CYS A 263 -8.32 -14.55 -17.67
CA CYS A 263 -7.53 -14.69 -16.45
C CYS A 263 -7.14 -16.15 -16.16
N ILE A 264 -7.93 -17.13 -16.63
CA ILE A 264 -7.72 -18.54 -16.29
C ILE A 264 -6.51 -19.14 -17.03
N SER A 265 -6.36 -18.85 -18.33
CA SER A 265 -5.20 -19.30 -19.11
C SER A 265 -3.88 -18.67 -18.60
N PRO A 266 -3.81 -17.34 -18.35
CA PRO A 266 -2.66 -16.73 -17.69
C PRO A 266 -2.36 -17.31 -16.31
N LEU A 267 -3.38 -17.59 -15.49
CA LEU A 267 -3.19 -18.17 -14.16
C LEU A 267 -2.61 -19.59 -14.24
N LYS A 268 -3.08 -20.42 -15.19
CA LYS A 268 -2.51 -21.74 -15.47
C LYS A 268 -1.02 -21.65 -15.80
N LEU A 269 -0.62 -20.72 -16.67
CA LEU A 269 0.78 -20.48 -17.03
C LEU A 269 1.63 -20.08 -15.82
N ALA A 270 1.10 -19.18 -14.98
CA ALA A 270 1.77 -18.75 -13.76
C ALA A 270 1.96 -19.91 -12.77
N MET A 271 0.96 -20.76 -12.58
CA MET A 271 1.04 -21.96 -11.75
C MET A 271 2.08 -22.97 -12.25
N GLN A 272 2.18 -23.15 -13.57
CA GLN A 272 3.20 -24.02 -14.17
C GLN A 272 4.62 -23.51 -13.93
N SER A 273 4.79 -22.19 -13.89
CA SER A 273 6.08 -21.53 -13.67
C SER A 273 6.47 -21.43 -12.19
N ARG A 274 5.49 -21.27 -11.29
CA ARG A 274 5.67 -21.08 -9.84
C ARG A 274 4.93 -22.15 -9.04
N LYS A 275 5.57 -23.32 -8.90
CA LYS A 275 4.99 -24.47 -8.18
C LYS A 275 4.73 -24.19 -6.69
N ASP A 276 5.53 -23.32 -6.08
CA ASP A 276 5.35 -22.84 -4.70
C ASP A 276 4.07 -22.01 -4.51
N MET A 277 3.52 -21.46 -5.60
CA MET A 277 2.30 -20.65 -5.57
C MET A 277 1.02 -21.43 -5.90
N ILE A 278 1.11 -22.75 -6.13
CA ILE A 278 -0.04 -23.58 -6.49
C ILE A 278 -1.13 -23.54 -5.43
N ALA A 279 -0.78 -23.59 -4.14
CA ALA A 279 -1.77 -23.55 -3.06
C ALA A 279 -2.63 -22.28 -3.10
N VAL A 280 -1.99 -21.12 -3.20
CA VAL A 280 -2.64 -19.80 -3.29
C VAL A 280 -3.46 -19.68 -4.57
N ALA A 281 -2.94 -20.16 -5.70
CA ALA A 281 -3.65 -20.14 -6.97
C ALA A 281 -4.89 -21.05 -6.96
N CYS A 282 -4.82 -22.24 -6.36
CA CYS A 282 -5.97 -23.14 -6.22
C CYS A 282 -7.06 -22.55 -5.31
N GLU A 283 -6.69 -21.90 -4.22
CA GLU A 283 -7.66 -21.16 -3.39
C GLU A 283 -8.31 -20.01 -4.17
N THR A 284 -7.51 -19.29 -4.98
CA THR A 284 -8.01 -18.24 -5.87
C THR A 284 -9.03 -18.79 -6.87
N LEU A 285 -8.71 -19.90 -7.54
CA LEU A 285 -9.61 -20.58 -8.47
C LEU A 285 -10.91 -21.03 -7.78
N ASN A 286 -10.84 -21.55 -6.56
CA ASN A 286 -12.03 -21.93 -5.81
C ASN A 286 -12.93 -20.71 -5.55
N ARG A 287 -12.37 -19.58 -5.10
CA ARG A 287 -13.14 -18.33 -4.90
C ARG A 287 -13.78 -17.86 -6.21
N LEU A 288 -13.01 -17.84 -7.29
CA LEU A 288 -13.48 -17.45 -8.62
C LEU A 288 -14.66 -18.31 -9.09
N PHE A 289 -14.53 -19.64 -9.07
CA PHE A 289 -15.59 -20.54 -9.55
C PHE A 289 -16.80 -20.65 -8.60
N SER A 290 -16.63 -20.33 -7.31
CA SER A 290 -17.73 -20.35 -6.34
C SER A 290 -18.82 -19.32 -6.62
N THR A 291 -18.52 -18.27 -7.42
CA THR A 291 -19.50 -17.30 -7.91
C THR A 291 -20.44 -17.84 -8.98
N ASN A 292 -20.17 -19.04 -9.52
CA ASN A 292 -20.91 -19.68 -10.62
C ASN A 292 -21.00 -18.82 -11.90
N GLU A 293 -20.04 -17.92 -12.11
CA GLU A 293 -19.94 -17.12 -13.34
C GLU A 293 -19.55 -18.00 -14.54
N ASP A 294 -20.49 -18.22 -15.46
CA ASP A 294 -20.30 -19.10 -16.63
C ASP A 294 -19.13 -18.67 -17.52
N ARG A 295 -18.77 -17.38 -17.54
CA ARG A 295 -17.61 -16.87 -18.29
C ARG A 295 -16.29 -17.47 -17.79
N LEU A 296 -16.12 -17.60 -16.48
CA LEU A 296 -14.92 -18.20 -15.89
C LEU A 296 -14.86 -19.69 -16.22
N ILE A 297 -16.00 -20.39 -16.16
CA ILE A 297 -16.10 -21.82 -16.46
C ILE A 297 -15.80 -22.07 -17.95
N LYS A 298 -16.29 -21.20 -18.83
CA LYS A 298 -15.95 -21.23 -20.25
C LYS A 298 -14.45 -21.08 -20.48
N GLN A 299 -13.81 -20.08 -19.86
CA GLN A 299 -12.36 -19.90 -19.93
C GLN A 299 -11.60 -21.12 -19.39
N ALA A 300 -12.09 -21.75 -18.32
CA ALA A 300 -11.49 -22.95 -17.73
C ALA A 300 -11.54 -24.16 -18.66
N LEU A 301 -12.64 -24.34 -19.40
CA LEU A 301 -12.76 -25.37 -20.42
C LEU A 301 -11.83 -25.10 -21.61
N GLU A 302 -11.78 -23.86 -22.10
CA GLU A 302 -10.92 -23.44 -23.22
C GLU A 302 -9.43 -23.55 -22.90
N ALA A 303 -9.04 -23.24 -21.66
CA ALA A 303 -7.66 -23.31 -21.19
C ALA A 303 -7.23 -24.72 -20.73
N GLU A 304 -8.09 -25.73 -20.84
CA GLU A 304 -7.88 -27.08 -20.29
C GLU A 304 -7.46 -27.04 -18.81
N MET A 305 -8.16 -26.22 -18.01
CA MET A 305 -7.89 -26.08 -16.58
C MET A 305 -8.38 -27.31 -15.81
N VAL A 306 -9.52 -27.90 -16.20
CA VAL A 306 -10.08 -29.09 -15.51
C VAL A 306 -9.10 -30.28 -15.54
N PRO A 307 -8.55 -30.70 -16.71
CA PRO A 307 -7.54 -31.76 -16.75
C PRO A 307 -6.25 -31.40 -15.99
N TYR A 308 -5.84 -30.13 -16.04
CA TYR A 308 -4.66 -29.66 -15.32
C TYR A 308 -4.81 -29.78 -13.80
N LEU A 309 -5.96 -29.40 -13.25
CA LEU A 309 -6.27 -29.55 -11.84
C LEU A 309 -6.34 -31.02 -11.39
N LEU A 310 -6.88 -31.91 -12.24
CA LEU A 310 -6.88 -33.36 -11.98
C LEU A 310 -5.46 -33.93 -11.90
N ASN A 311 -4.56 -33.50 -12.80
CA ASN A 311 -3.15 -33.91 -12.76
C ASN A 311 -2.46 -33.42 -11.48
N ILE A 312 -2.80 -32.22 -10.98
CA ILE A 312 -2.29 -31.74 -9.69
C ILE A 312 -2.81 -32.60 -8.51
N LEU A 313 -4.06 -33.06 -8.57
CA LEU A 313 -4.61 -33.97 -7.54
C LEU A 313 -3.89 -35.32 -7.49
N GLU A 314 -3.51 -35.85 -8.66
CA GLU A 314 -2.73 -37.09 -8.80
C GLU A 314 -1.27 -36.92 -8.33
N GLY A 315 -0.69 -35.76 -8.61
CA GLY A 315 0.70 -35.44 -8.33
C GLY A 315 1.05 -35.35 -6.83
N ARG A 316 2.36 -35.44 -6.57
CA ARG A 316 2.95 -35.12 -5.27
C ARG A 316 3.19 -33.61 -5.18
N LEU A 317 2.69 -33.00 -4.10
CA LEU A 317 2.76 -31.56 -3.86
C LEU A 317 3.91 -31.23 -2.90
N ASP A 318 5.12 -31.67 -3.25
CA ASP A 318 6.28 -31.66 -2.33
C ASP A 318 6.74 -30.25 -1.91
N LEU A 319 6.40 -29.22 -2.70
CA LEU A 319 6.74 -27.81 -2.43
C LEU A 319 5.65 -27.05 -1.66
N ILE A 320 4.60 -27.73 -1.22
CA ILE A 320 3.44 -27.10 -0.58
C ILE A 320 3.36 -27.56 0.87
N ASP A 321 3.28 -26.61 1.80
CA ASP A 321 3.26 -26.89 3.25
C ASP A 321 2.05 -27.74 3.67
N ASN A 322 0.87 -27.47 3.08
CA ASN A 322 -0.35 -28.23 3.35
C ASN A 322 -0.98 -28.78 2.05
N PRO A 323 -0.50 -29.95 1.59
CA PRO A 323 -1.04 -30.62 0.41
C PRO A 323 -2.53 -30.96 0.53
N ALA A 324 -2.98 -31.39 1.71
CA ALA A 324 -4.37 -31.81 1.92
C ALA A 324 -5.35 -30.64 1.73
N THR A 325 -5.06 -29.49 2.32
CA THR A 325 -5.88 -28.27 2.11
C THR A 325 -5.87 -27.85 0.65
N THR A 326 -4.72 -27.93 -0.03
CA THR A 326 -4.64 -27.60 -1.46
C THR A 326 -5.50 -28.53 -2.31
N LYS A 327 -5.43 -29.85 -2.08
CA LYS A 327 -6.30 -30.82 -2.76
C LYS A 327 -7.77 -30.55 -2.48
N ALA A 328 -8.14 -30.19 -1.25
CA ALA A 328 -9.50 -29.80 -0.90
C ALA A 328 -9.97 -28.55 -1.67
N GLN A 329 -9.11 -27.53 -1.83
CA GLN A 329 -9.43 -26.33 -2.64
C GLN A 329 -9.67 -26.71 -4.11
N ILE A 330 -8.85 -27.60 -4.67
CA ILE A 330 -9.03 -28.09 -6.04
C ILE A 330 -10.38 -28.80 -6.18
N VAL A 331 -10.72 -29.72 -5.27
CA VAL A 331 -12.00 -30.43 -5.32
C VAL A 331 -13.18 -29.47 -5.19
N LYS A 332 -13.09 -28.47 -4.29
CA LYS A 332 -14.13 -27.42 -4.16
C LYS A 332 -14.30 -26.62 -5.45
N ALA A 333 -13.20 -26.21 -6.09
CA ALA A 333 -13.21 -25.52 -7.37
C ALA A 333 -13.87 -26.38 -8.48
N LEU A 334 -13.49 -27.66 -8.59
CA LEU A 334 -14.07 -28.59 -9.56
C LEU A 334 -15.58 -28.78 -9.32
N LYS A 335 -16.01 -29.00 -8.06
CA LYS A 335 -17.43 -29.11 -7.70
C LYS A 335 -18.21 -27.82 -7.93
N ALA A 336 -17.59 -26.65 -7.79
CA ALA A 336 -18.25 -25.37 -8.08
C ALA A 336 -18.57 -25.26 -9.58
N MET A 337 -17.62 -25.61 -10.44
CA MET A 337 -17.83 -25.58 -11.89
C MET A 337 -18.95 -26.51 -12.38
N THR A 338 -19.19 -27.65 -11.73
CA THR A 338 -20.25 -28.59 -12.12
C THR A 338 -21.66 -28.08 -11.77
N ARG A 339 -21.78 -27.04 -10.95
CA ARG A 339 -23.06 -26.41 -10.60
C ARG A 339 -23.59 -25.47 -11.69
N SER A 340 -22.76 -25.12 -12.68
CA SER A 340 -23.21 -24.32 -13.83
C SER A 340 -24.29 -25.05 -14.62
N ILE A 341 -25.40 -24.37 -14.86
CA ILE A 341 -26.53 -24.89 -15.63
C ILE A 341 -26.13 -25.08 -17.11
N LEU A 342 -25.28 -24.19 -17.64
CA LEU A 342 -24.93 -24.18 -19.07
C LEU A 342 -23.75 -25.07 -19.42
N LEU A 343 -22.74 -25.12 -18.54
CA LEU A 343 -21.45 -25.74 -18.82
C LEU A 343 -21.10 -26.88 -17.87
N GLY A 344 -21.88 -27.06 -16.79
CA GLY A 344 -21.62 -28.07 -15.77
C GLY A 344 -21.60 -29.49 -16.31
N GLU A 345 -22.47 -29.84 -17.26
CA GLU A 345 -22.46 -31.16 -17.92
C GLU A 345 -21.16 -31.42 -18.69
N ARG A 346 -20.62 -30.43 -19.39
CA ARG A 346 -19.32 -30.55 -20.07
C ARG A 346 -18.20 -30.79 -19.07
N VAL A 347 -18.20 -30.06 -17.95
CA VAL A 347 -17.23 -30.26 -16.87
C VAL A 347 -17.36 -31.67 -16.27
N ASN A 348 -18.57 -32.10 -15.95
CA ASN A 348 -18.85 -33.46 -15.45
C ASN A 348 -18.37 -34.55 -16.43
N SER A 349 -18.57 -34.37 -17.74
CA SER A 349 -18.13 -35.34 -18.74
C SER A 349 -16.61 -35.53 -18.78
N ILE A 350 -15.83 -34.52 -18.38
CA ILE A 350 -14.37 -34.60 -18.26
C ILE A 350 -14.01 -35.28 -16.94
N LEU A 351 -14.68 -34.90 -15.85
CA LEU A 351 -14.44 -35.44 -14.51
C LEU A 351 -14.76 -36.94 -14.41
N GLU A 352 -15.86 -37.41 -14.98
CA GLU A 352 -16.25 -38.84 -14.97
C GLU A 352 -15.28 -39.74 -15.76
N LYS A 353 -14.47 -39.18 -16.66
CA LYS A 353 -13.41 -39.93 -17.36
C LYS A 353 -12.15 -40.11 -16.50
N SER A 354 -12.04 -39.37 -15.40
CA SER A 354 -10.86 -39.39 -14.53
C SER A 354 -11.03 -40.42 -13.42
N SER A 355 -10.11 -41.38 -13.36
CA SER A 355 -10.03 -42.34 -12.25
C SER A 355 -9.78 -41.65 -10.91
N VAL A 356 -8.94 -40.61 -10.90
CA VAL A 356 -8.62 -39.83 -9.70
C VAL A 356 -9.87 -39.16 -9.14
N TRP A 357 -10.74 -38.61 -10.00
CA TRP A 357 -11.95 -37.93 -9.53
C TRP A 357 -12.91 -38.84 -8.77
N ALA A 358 -12.97 -40.13 -9.12
CA ALA A 358 -13.83 -41.10 -8.44
C ALA A 358 -13.54 -41.21 -6.93
N GLU A 359 -12.28 -40.97 -6.51
CA GLU A 359 -11.88 -41.01 -5.10
C GLU A 359 -12.36 -39.77 -4.32
N TYR A 360 -12.54 -38.62 -4.99
CA TYR A 360 -12.83 -37.33 -4.34
C TYR A 360 -14.28 -36.86 -4.50
N LYS A 361 -15.02 -37.37 -5.49
CA LYS A 361 -16.35 -36.85 -5.84
C LYS A 361 -17.35 -36.89 -4.67
N ASP A 362 -17.29 -37.93 -3.84
CA ASP A 362 -18.23 -38.14 -2.73
C ASP A 362 -17.72 -37.60 -1.38
N GLN A 363 -16.46 -37.13 -1.31
CA GLN A 363 -15.89 -36.61 -0.06
C GLN A 363 -16.44 -35.21 0.29
N LYS A 364 -16.91 -35.04 1.53
CA LYS A 364 -17.29 -33.75 2.12
C LYS A 364 -16.05 -33.13 2.79
N HIS A 365 -15.58 -31.99 2.28
CA HIS A 365 -14.32 -31.35 2.69
C HIS A 365 -14.52 -30.21 3.70
N ASP A 366 -15.61 -30.23 4.47
CA ASP A 366 -15.93 -29.19 5.46
C ASP A 366 -15.11 -29.33 6.75
N LEU A 367 -14.39 -30.45 6.93
CA LEU A 367 -13.59 -30.76 8.12
C LEU A 367 -12.16 -30.18 8.12
N PHE A 368 -11.73 -29.45 7.08
CA PHE A 368 -10.36 -28.94 6.94
C PHE A 368 -10.19 -27.43 7.18
N ILE A 369 -11.12 -26.77 7.87
CA ILE A 369 -10.97 -25.34 8.23
C ILE A 369 -10.93 -25.19 9.75
N SER A 370 -9.73 -25.23 10.31
CA SER A 370 -9.42 -24.58 11.58
C SER A 370 -8.06 -23.91 11.47
N ASN A 371 -8.10 -22.61 11.19
CA ASN A 371 -7.18 -21.58 11.68
C ASN A 371 -7.68 -20.22 11.17
N ALA A 372 -8.83 -19.78 11.69
CA ALA A 372 -9.08 -18.36 11.77
C ALA A 372 -8.25 -17.84 12.95
N PRO A 373 -7.34 -16.86 12.78
CA PRO A 373 -6.80 -16.16 13.93
C PRO A 373 -7.97 -15.42 14.56
N THR A 374 -8.40 -15.87 15.73
CA THR A 374 -9.35 -15.19 16.59
C THR A 374 -8.76 -13.82 16.94
N ALA A 375 -9.09 -12.80 16.14
CA ALA A 375 -8.86 -11.41 16.50
C ALA A 375 -9.74 -11.13 17.72
N GLY A 376 -9.12 -11.13 18.90
CA GLY A 376 -9.75 -10.83 20.18
C GLY A 376 -10.39 -9.45 20.14
N TYR A 377 -11.71 -9.44 19.92
CA TYR A 377 -12.55 -8.29 20.15
C TYR A 377 -12.69 -8.13 21.68
N LEU A 378 -11.86 -7.28 22.27
CA LEU A 378 -12.17 -6.67 23.56
C LEU A 378 -12.32 -5.17 23.34
N THR A 379 -13.57 -4.76 23.46
CA THR A 379 -14.08 -3.41 23.44
C THR A 379 -13.46 -2.56 24.56
N ALA A 380 -12.82 -1.45 24.22
CA ALA A 380 -12.65 -0.33 25.12
C ALA A 380 -12.70 0.99 24.33
N GLY A 381 -13.81 1.71 24.49
CA GLY A 381 -13.95 3.17 24.39
C GLY A 381 -13.35 3.88 23.19
N ILE A 382 -14.20 4.29 22.25
CA ILE A 382 -13.93 5.38 21.30
C ILE A 382 -13.77 6.69 22.09
N PRO A 383 -12.76 7.51 21.79
CA PRO A 383 -13.00 8.93 21.60
C PRO A 383 -12.62 9.34 20.18
N VAL A 384 -13.65 9.84 19.48
CA VAL A 384 -13.57 10.64 18.26
C VAL A 384 -12.96 11.98 18.63
N SER A 385 -11.67 12.21 18.33
CA SER A 385 -11.13 13.53 17.99
C SER A 385 -9.69 13.41 17.48
N ALA A 386 -9.50 13.71 16.19
CA ALA A 386 -8.20 14.08 15.65
C ALA A 386 -7.83 15.46 16.20
N GLY A 387 -7.14 15.49 17.34
CA GLY A 387 -6.68 16.70 18.00
C GLY A 387 -5.17 16.69 18.17
N TYR A 388 -4.51 17.67 17.56
CA TYR A 388 -3.16 18.11 17.95
C TYR A 388 -3.10 18.24 19.47
N LEU A 389 -2.24 17.47 20.16
CA LEU A 389 -2.02 17.67 21.58
C LEU A 389 -0.53 17.68 21.94
N THR A 390 -0.19 18.83 22.51
CA THR A 390 1.02 19.29 23.15
C THR A 390 1.36 18.47 24.40
N ALA A 391 2.65 18.32 24.65
CA ALA A 391 3.25 17.58 25.76
C ALA A 391 2.86 18.08 27.16
N GLY A 392 2.84 17.14 28.13
CA GLY A 392 2.82 17.36 29.58
C GLY A 392 3.26 16.07 30.33
N PRO A 393 3.91 16.18 31.51
CA PRO A 393 4.94 15.22 31.93
C PRO A 393 4.43 13.98 32.69
N SER A 394 5.29 12.96 32.61
CA SER A 394 5.23 11.60 33.15
C SER A 394 5.04 11.47 34.66
N ALA A 395 4.13 10.58 35.07
CA ALA A 395 4.03 10.02 36.42
C ALA A 395 4.17 8.48 36.35
N GLN A 396 5.07 7.93 37.17
CA GLN A 396 5.37 6.50 37.28
C GLN A 396 4.26 5.75 38.02
N ILE A 397 3.84 4.59 37.51
CA ILE A 397 2.88 3.68 38.16
C ILE A 397 3.68 2.50 38.79
N PRO A 398 3.51 2.18 40.09
CA PRO A 398 4.21 1.04 40.71
C PRO A 398 3.53 -0.29 40.38
N SER A 399 4.35 -1.32 40.15
CA SER A 399 3.93 -2.71 39.89
C SER A 399 3.81 -3.53 41.19
N ALA A 400 2.60 -3.83 41.64
CA ALA A 400 2.32 -4.99 42.50
C ALA A 400 0.85 -5.40 42.41
N PRO A 401 0.52 -6.70 42.33
CA PRO A 401 -0.86 -7.19 42.33
C PRO A 401 -1.46 -7.27 43.75
N PRO A 402 -2.79 -7.14 43.91
CA PRO A 402 -3.44 -7.11 45.22
C PRO A 402 -3.55 -8.52 45.85
N PRO A 403 -3.58 -8.62 47.19
CA PRO A 403 -3.65 -9.90 47.91
C PRO A 403 -5.07 -10.48 47.92
N VAL A 404 -5.14 -11.80 48.01
CA VAL A 404 -6.38 -12.60 48.03
C VAL A 404 -6.81 -12.83 49.48
N ASP A 405 -7.98 -12.32 49.87
CA ASP A 405 -8.57 -12.59 51.19
C ASP A 405 -9.07 -14.04 51.28
N ARG A 406 -8.58 -14.77 52.29
CA ARG A 406 -9.11 -16.08 52.71
C ARG A 406 -10.23 -15.87 53.72
N GLU A 407 -11.45 -16.22 53.33
CA GLU A 407 -12.56 -16.44 54.26
C GLU A 407 -12.31 -17.73 55.06
N ASP A 408 -12.21 -17.63 56.38
CA ASP A 408 -12.46 -18.75 57.29
C ASP A 408 -13.61 -18.40 58.23
N ARG A 409 -14.59 -19.32 58.27
CA ARG A 409 -15.82 -19.27 59.05
C ARG A 409 -15.58 -19.81 60.47
N LEU A 410 -16.29 -19.25 61.46
CA LEU A 410 -17.26 -19.94 62.37
C LEU A 410 -17.30 -19.36 63.79
N ASN A 411 -18.53 -19.01 64.21
CA ASN A 411 -19.15 -19.14 65.54
C ASN A 411 -18.55 -18.31 66.71
N HIS A 412 -19.30 -17.70 67.63
CA HIS A 412 -20.63 -17.99 68.18
C HIS A 412 -21.11 -16.80 69.07
N ARG A 413 -22.44 -16.53 69.04
CA ARG A 413 -23.38 -16.23 70.16
C ARG A 413 -23.28 -14.95 71.05
N ASN A 414 -24.49 -14.39 71.25
CA ASN A 414 -25.06 -13.68 72.43
C ASN A 414 -24.52 -12.27 72.74
N ASP A 415 -25.28 -11.28 73.20
CA ASP A 415 -26.66 -11.14 73.67
C ASP A 415 -27.09 -9.65 73.58
N HIS A 416 -28.40 -9.41 73.70
CA HIS A 416 -29.07 -8.11 73.84
C HIS A 416 -28.49 -7.18 74.92
N VAL A 417 -28.47 -5.86 74.64
CA VAL A 417 -29.26 -4.80 75.32
C VAL A 417 -29.53 -3.68 74.31
#